data_AF-A0A9J7HST6-F1
#
_entry.id   AF-A0A9J7HST6-F1
#
_cell.length_a   1.000
_cell.length_b   1.000
_cell.length_c   1.000
_cell.angle_alpha   90.00
_cell.angle_beta   90.00
_cell.angle_gamma   90.00
#
_symmetry.space_group_name_H-M   'P 1'
#
loop_
_entity.id
_entity.type
_entity.pdbx_description
1 polymer ?
#
loop_
_entity_poly.entity_id
_entity_poly.type
_entity_poly.pdbx_seq_one_letter_code
_entity_poly.pdbx_strand_id
1 'polypeptide(L)'
;MGLHRASVKKVTGMFLEKVGHFGITSENQGTDEKKTVVDKMQKRLVQREERTVDYVAEDGTSMKLEGSVVTGGELFQYTQQNKELSKGFCQRLFERLLDQIEKHVESPPPDFDFQKLMEELADARQQYVEQARGPEKWVVLQEMAHKIEKLQANIEKMGYQDKITQEQKKAHDAEKKAHDADVRAKEREREIKDLLKQVHDMHQTQQQTLREMIQQYEKQMNKMKQDWQERLAAALQMIEELQKANRAEQAKIAREQLENERAFMKEKTKKMQKKHADLNKELEALLDRQKNTNPPPKPSWKEKCTIS
;
A
#
# COMPACT_ATOMS: atom_id res chain seq x y z
N MET A 1 -22.69 7.65 -12.19
CA MET A 1 -22.55 8.77 -13.15
C MET A 1 -21.66 9.92 -12.65
N GLY A 2 -21.77 10.42 -11.41
CA GLY A 2 -20.97 11.58 -10.95
C GLY A 2 -19.46 11.35 -10.81
N LEU A 3 -19.05 10.18 -10.34
CA LEU A 3 -17.63 9.80 -10.18
C LEU A 3 -16.91 9.65 -11.53
N HIS A 4 -17.56 9.04 -12.53
CA HIS A 4 -17.02 8.95 -13.89
C HIS A 4 -16.81 10.34 -14.51
N ARG A 5 -17.77 11.24 -14.33
CA ARG A 5 -17.67 12.62 -14.84
C ARG A 5 -16.50 13.38 -14.20
N ALA A 6 -16.25 13.16 -12.91
CA ALA A 6 -15.13 13.76 -12.20
C ALA A 6 -13.77 13.20 -12.66
N SER A 7 -13.68 11.89 -12.85
CA SER A 7 -12.48 11.22 -13.37
C SER A 7 -12.15 11.66 -14.80
N VAL A 8 -13.16 11.73 -15.69
CA VAL A 8 -13.00 12.25 -17.04
C VAL A 8 -12.51 13.69 -17.00
N LYS A 9 -13.15 14.58 -16.21
CA LYS A 9 -12.73 15.98 -16.09
C LYS A 9 -11.27 16.13 -15.60
N LYS A 10 -10.84 15.26 -14.69
CA LYS A 10 -9.46 15.23 -14.17
C LYS A 10 -8.47 14.75 -15.22
N VAL A 11 -8.80 13.68 -15.95
CA VAL A 11 -7.97 13.17 -17.04
C VAL A 11 -7.91 14.15 -18.19
N THR A 12 -9.02 14.78 -18.58
CA THR A 12 -9.06 15.84 -19.59
C THR A 12 -8.26 17.06 -19.15
N GLY A 13 -8.32 17.45 -17.87
CA GLY A 13 -7.48 18.53 -17.32
C GLY A 13 -5.98 18.22 -17.44
N MET A 14 -5.56 17.02 -17.03
CA MET A 14 -4.18 16.56 -17.21
C MET A 14 -3.76 16.44 -18.68
N PHE A 15 -4.68 16.03 -19.56
CA PHE A 15 -4.40 15.94 -20.99
C PHE A 15 -4.28 17.33 -21.61
N LEU A 16 -5.10 18.30 -21.23
CA LEU A 16 -4.99 19.69 -21.65
C LEU A 16 -3.69 20.34 -21.18
N GLU A 17 -3.27 20.04 -19.95
CA GLU A 17 -2.00 20.50 -19.38
C GLU A 17 -0.80 19.88 -20.12
N LYS A 18 -0.84 18.57 -20.39
CA LYS A 18 0.20 17.88 -21.17
C LYS A 18 0.18 18.22 -22.66
N VAL A 19 -0.98 18.51 -23.25
CA VAL A 19 -1.10 18.95 -24.63
C VAL A 19 -0.70 20.42 -24.78
N GLY A 20 -0.86 21.21 -23.73
CA GLY A 20 -0.26 22.55 -23.61
C GLY A 20 1.26 22.53 -23.77
N HIS A 21 1.93 21.45 -23.35
CA HIS A 21 3.37 21.25 -23.52
C HIS A 21 3.81 20.86 -24.95
N PHE A 22 2.90 20.52 -25.88
CA PHE A 22 3.23 20.29 -27.30
C PHE A 22 3.35 21.60 -28.11
N GLY A 23 3.63 22.74 -27.47
CA GLY A 23 3.91 24.00 -28.17
C GLY A 23 2.66 24.75 -28.66
N ILE A 24 1.56 24.70 -27.89
CA ILE A 24 0.41 25.60 -28.08
C ILE A 24 0.58 26.90 -27.24
N THR A 25 1.83 27.29 -26.99
CA THR A 25 2.23 28.60 -26.46
C THR A 25 2.79 29.48 -27.58
N SER A 26 2.15 29.44 -28.74
CA SER A 26 2.21 30.58 -29.66
C SER A 26 1.16 31.57 -29.18
N GLU A 27 1.60 32.75 -28.75
CA GLU A 27 0.73 33.90 -28.42
C GLU A 27 -0.18 34.32 -29.59
N ASN A 28 0.00 33.73 -30.79
CA ASN A 28 -0.76 34.04 -31.99
C ASN A 28 -1.80 32.99 -32.41
N GLN A 29 -2.03 31.92 -31.65
CA GLN A 29 -3.16 31.02 -31.91
C GLN A 29 -4.35 31.38 -31.02
N GLY A 30 -5.33 32.05 -31.64
CA GLY A 30 -6.56 32.50 -31.00
C GLY A 30 -7.24 31.38 -30.20
N THR A 31 -7.90 31.79 -29.10
CA THR A 31 -8.65 30.94 -28.16
C THR A 31 -9.65 29.99 -28.84
N ASP A 32 -10.10 30.32 -30.05
CA ASP A 32 -11.05 29.51 -30.83
C ASP A 32 -10.44 28.27 -31.50
N GLU A 33 -9.18 28.31 -31.94
CA GLU A 33 -8.52 27.12 -32.52
C GLU A 33 -8.29 26.05 -31.45
N LYS A 34 -7.86 26.47 -30.25
CA LYS A 34 -7.65 25.57 -29.11
C LYS A 34 -8.98 24.91 -28.69
N LYS A 35 -10.06 25.69 -28.59
CA LYS A 35 -11.39 25.14 -28.29
C LYS A 35 -11.86 24.16 -29.36
N THR A 36 -11.67 24.47 -30.64
CA THR A 36 -12.12 23.62 -31.74
C THR A 36 -11.39 22.27 -31.78
N VAL A 37 -10.09 22.25 -31.49
CA VAL A 37 -9.31 21.00 -31.38
C VAL A 37 -9.79 20.15 -30.20
N VAL A 38 -10.03 20.77 -29.05
CA VAL A 38 -10.56 20.11 -27.86
C VAL A 38 -11.95 19.52 -28.13
N ASP A 39 -12.83 20.28 -28.77
CA ASP A 39 -14.19 19.84 -29.09
C ASP A 39 -14.17 18.66 -30.09
N LYS A 40 -13.27 18.69 -31.08
CA LYS A 40 -13.06 17.56 -32.02
C LYS A 40 -12.50 16.33 -31.32
N MET A 41 -11.55 16.48 -30.41
CA MET A 41 -11.01 15.37 -29.63
C MET A 41 -12.07 14.78 -28.69
N GLN A 42 -12.88 15.63 -28.07
CA GLN A 42 -13.95 15.22 -27.16
C GLN A 42 -15.08 14.51 -27.92
N LYS A 43 -15.51 15.02 -29.08
CA LYS A 43 -16.48 14.32 -29.95
C LYS A 43 -15.96 12.97 -30.43
N ARG A 44 -14.67 12.86 -30.77
CA ARG A 44 -14.04 11.59 -31.15
C ARG A 44 -13.94 10.59 -29.99
N LEU A 45 -13.74 11.07 -28.76
CA LEU A 45 -13.75 10.23 -27.57
C LEU A 45 -15.16 9.70 -27.28
N VAL A 46 -16.19 10.54 -27.36
CA VAL A 46 -17.60 10.14 -27.18
C VAL A 46 -18.02 9.11 -28.25
N GLN A 47 -17.68 9.35 -29.53
CA GLN A 47 -17.94 8.36 -30.60
C GLN A 47 -17.19 7.03 -30.42
N ARG A 48 -16.10 7.00 -29.64
CA ARG A 48 -15.35 5.77 -29.31
C ARG A 48 -15.94 5.03 -28.11
N GLU A 49 -16.51 5.72 -27.14
CA GLU A 49 -17.25 5.09 -26.03
C GLU A 49 -18.52 4.38 -26.54
N GLU A 50 -19.13 4.88 -27.62
CA GLU A 50 -20.37 4.32 -28.18
C GLU A 50 -20.17 3.10 -29.09
N ARG A 51 -18.93 2.69 -29.39
CA ARG A 51 -18.67 1.49 -30.22
C ARG A 51 -18.48 0.25 -29.35
N THR A 52 -19.47 -0.64 -29.35
CA THR A 52 -19.35 -1.99 -28.78
C THR A 52 -18.56 -2.90 -29.71
N VAL A 53 -17.53 -3.56 -29.19
CA VAL A 53 -16.79 -4.61 -29.90
C VAL A 53 -17.19 -5.97 -29.31
N ASP A 54 -17.63 -6.88 -30.16
CA ASP A 54 -17.86 -8.28 -29.80
C ASP A 54 -16.50 -8.98 -29.65
N TYR A 55 -16.19 -9.50 -28.46
CA TYR A 55 -15.00 -10.30 -28.22
C TYR A 55 -15.37 -11.71 -27.75
N VAL A 56 -14.61 -12.71 -28.20
CA VAL A 56 -14.78 -14.12 -27.80
C VAL A 56 -13.75 -14.41 -26.71
N ALA A 57 -14.21 -14.65 -25.49
CA ALA A 57 -13.38 -15.04 -24.36
C ALA A 57 -12.76 -16.44 -24.56
N GLU A 58 -11.74 -16.78 -23.77
CA GLU A 58 -11.02 -18.05 -23.87
C GLU A 58 -11.91 -19.29 -23.64
N ASP A 59 -13.06 -19.11 -23.01
CA ASP A 59 -14.10 -20.14 -22.81
C ASP A 59 -15.09 -20.27 -24.00
N GLY A 60 -14.87 -19.52 -25.07
CA GLY A 60 -15.72 -19.50 -26.27
C GLY A 60 -16.98 -18.64 -26.14
N THR A 61 -17.19 -17.94 -25.02
CA THR A 61 -18.35 -17.05 -24.87
C THR A 61 -18.13 -15.70 -25.53
N SER A 62 -19.13 -15.24 -26.29
CA SER A 62 -19.12 -13.91 -26.90
C SER A 62 -19.61 -12.88 -25.89
N MET A 63 -18.72 -11.99 -25.45
CA MET A 63 -19.05 -10.89 -24.55
C MET A 63 -18.98 -9.55 -25.29
N LYS A 64 -20.00 -8.72 -25.09
CA LYS A 64 -20.02 -7.32 -25.53
C LYS A 64 -19.36 -6.46 -24.47
N LEU A 65 -18.14 -6.00 -24.75
CA LEU A 65 -17.47 -5.04 -23.89
C LEU A 65 -17.89 -3.64 -24.32
N GLU A 66 -18.70 -2.99 -23.47
CA GLU A 66 -18.92 -1.55 -23.52
C GLU A 66 -17.70 -0.85 -22.93
N GLY A 67 -16.86 -0.28 -23.79
CA GLY A 67 -15.66 0.41 -23.37
C GLY A 67 -14.69 0.67 -24.52
N SER A 68 -13.79 1.63 -24.33
CA SER A 68 -12.79 2.06 -25.30
C SER A 68 -11.72 0.99 -25.55
N VAL A 69 -12.04 -0.05 -26.31
CA VAL A 69 -11.08 -1.07 -26.77
C VAL A 69 -10.42 -0.55 -28.04
N VAL A 70 -9.31 0.19 -27.90
CA VAL A 70 -8.45 0.52 -29.04
C VAL A 70 -7.72 -0.77 -29.43
N THR A 71 -8.17 -1.42 -30.51
CA THR A 71 -7.48 -2.58 -31.05
C THR A 71 -6.10 -2.14 -31.60
N GLY A 72 -5.07 -2.96 -31.44
CA GLY A 72 -3.71 -2.62 -31.86
C GLY A 72 -3.60 -2.22 -33.34
N GLY A 73 -4.50 -2.76 -34.19
CA GLY A 73 -4.59 -2.39 -35.62
C GLY A 73 -5.06 -0.96 -35.86
N GLU A 74 -6.04 -0.45 -35.11
CA GLU A 74 -6.50 0.94 -35.24
C GLU A 74 -5.42 1.92 -34.75
N LEU A 75 -4.74 1.61 -33.65
CA LEU A 75 -3.63 2.44 -33.14
C LEU A 75 -2.48 2.53 -34.16
N PHE A 76 -2.18 1.43 -34.84
CA PHE A 76 -1.19 1.41 -35.92
C PHE A 76 -1.60 2.33 -37.08
N GLN A 77 -2.86 2.26 -37.53
CA GLN A 77 -3.37 3.16 -38.57
C GLN A 77 -3.25 4.64 -38.18
N TYR A 78 -3.61 5.01 -36.95
CA TYR A 78 -3.46 6.39 -36.48
C TYR A 78 -2.00 6.82 -36.39
N THR A 79 -1.10 5.90 -36.01
CA THR A 79 0.34 6.18 -35.97
C THR A 79 0.87 6.47 -37.37
N GLN A 80 0.45 5.68 -38.38
CA GLN A 80 0.82 5.91 -39.77
C GLN A 80 0.26 7.23 -40.30
N GLN A 81 -1.03 7.50 -40.08
CA GLN A 81 -1.65 8.78 -40.47
C GLN A 81 -0.94 9.98 -39.82
N ASN A 82 -0.55 9.87 -38.55
CA ASN A 82 0.17 10.94 -37.87
C ASN A 82 1.57 11.16 -38.45
N LYS A 83 2.26 10.09 -38.86
CA LYS A 83 3.54 10.18 -39.58
C LYS A 83 3.37 10.87 -40.93
N GLU A 84 2.41 10.44 -41.75
CA GLU A 84 2.15 11.04 -43.06
C GLU A 84 1.79 12.53 -42.96
N LEU A 85 0.91 12.88 -42.03
CA LEU A 85 0.53 14.28 -41.80
C LEU A 85 1.70 15.12 -41.30
N SER A 86 2.51 14.57 -40.39
CA SER A 86 3.75 15.23 -39.92
C SER A 86 4.74 15.43 -41.05
N LYS A 87 4.95 14.41 -41.90
CA LYS A 87 5.84 14.49 -43.07
C LYS A 87 5.38 15.59 -44.03
N GLY A 88 4.12 15.57 -44.44
CA GLY A 88 3.56 16.57 -45.36
C GLY A 88 3.51 17.99 -44.79
N PHE A 89 3.35 18.15 -43.48
CA PHE A 89 3.46 19.46 -42.83
C PHE A 89 4.91 19.97 -42.85
N CYS A 90 5.85 19.15 -42.39
CA CYS A 90 7.27 19.49 -42.34
C CYS A 90 7.84 19.79 -43.72
N GLN A 91 7.48 19.01 -44.76
CA GLN A 91 7.95 19.25 -46.12
C GLN A 91 7.48 20.60 -46.66
N ARG A 92 6.20 20.93 -46.51
CA ARG A 92 5.65 22.22 -46.96
C ARG A 92 6.25 23.41 -46.21
N LEU A 93 6.48 23.24 -44.90
CA LEU A 93 7.14 24.28 -44.10
C LEU A 93 8.57 24.51 -44.59
N PHE A 94 9.32 23.43 -44.81
CA PHE A 94 10.68 23.50 -45.31
C PHE A 94 10.76 24.16 -46.69
N GLU A 95 9.93 23.74 -47.63
CA GLU A 95 9.85 24.31 -48.98
C GLU A 95 9.51 25.80 -48.93
N ARG A 96 8.53 26.20 -48.10
CA ARG A 96 8.18 27.61 -47.95
C ARG A 96 9.35 28.47 -47.43
N LEU A 97 10.13 27.95 -46.49
CA LEU A 97 11.26 28.67 -45.89
C LEU A 97 12.44 28.78 -46.87
N LEU A 98 12.66 27.77 -47.72
CA LEU A 98 13.77 27.75 -48.66
C LEU A 98 13.47 28.30 -50.05
N ASP A 99 12.22 28.33 -50.49
CA ASP A 99 11.82 28.83 -51.82
C ASP A 99 12.25 30.30 -52.04
N GLN A 100 12.28 31.12 -50.98
CA GLN A 100 12.80 32.49 -51.05
C GLN A 100 14.32 32.54 -51.25
N ILE A 101 15.05 31.67 -50.54
CA ILE A 101 16.51 31.56 -50.61
C ILE A 101 16.94 30.98 -51.96
N GLU A 102 16.23 29.97 -52.46
CA GLU A 102 16.46 29.36 -53.78
C GLU A 102 16.37 30.41 -54.90
N LYS A 103 15.33 31.25 -54.88
CA LYS A 103 15.17 32.33 -55.88
C LYS A 103 16.30 33.36 -55.83
N HIS A 104 16.78 33.72 -54.64
CA HIS A 104 17.93 34.62 -54.49
C HIS A 104 19.23 34.03 -55.03
N VAL A 105 19.40 32.71 -54.95
CA VAL A 105 20.61 32.03 -55.49
C VAL A 105 20.51 31.81 -57.00
N GLU A 106 19.32 31.48 -57.52
CA GLU A 106 19.12 31.27 -58.96
C GLU A 106 19.12 32.56 -59.78
N SER A 107 18.62 33.66 -59.21
CA SER A 107 18.61 34.99 -59.84
C SER A 107 19.11 36.05 -58.85
N PRO A 108 20.43 36.16 -58.65
CA PRO A 108 20.98 37.06 -57.66
C PRO A 108 20.71 38.52 -58.03
N PRO A 109 20.14 39.32 -57.12
CA PRO A 109 19.96 40.75 -57.34
C PRO A 109 21.33 41.47 -57.45
N PRO A 110 21.38 42.65 -58.08
CA PRO A 110 22.64 43.37 -58.34
C PRO A 110 23.40 43.80 -57.07
N ASP A 111 22.73 43.82 -55.90
CA ASP A 111 23.27 44.12 -54.57
C ASP A 111 23.43 42.85 -53.69
N PHE A 112 23.55 41.67 -54.31
CA PHE A 112 23.64 40.39 -53.62
C PHE A 112 24.80 40.34 -52.61
N ASP A 113 24.45 40.21 -51.33
CA ASP A 113 25.38 40.01 -50.22
C ASP A 113 25.33 38.54 -49.76
N PHE A 114 26.47 37.86 -49.92
CA PHE A 114 26.63 36.49 -49.52
C PHE A 114 26.46 36.28 -48.00
N GLN A 115 26.88 37.26 -47.19
CA GLN A 115 26.78 37.15 -45.74
C GLN A 115 25.32 37.17 -45.29
N LYS A 116 24.51 38.01 -45.94
CA LYS A 116 23.07 38.09 -45.75
C LYS A 116 22.37 36.79 -46.16
N LEU A 117 22.81 36.13 -47.24
CA LEU A 117 22.27 34.83 -47.64
C LEU A 117 22.53 33.73 -46.59
N MET A 118 23.72 33.73 -46.00
CA MET A 118 24.06 32.76 -44.93
C MET A 118 23.26 33.02 -43.65
N GLU A 119 23.01 34.29 -43.31
CA GLU A 119 22.10 34.67 -42.23
C GLU A 119 20.66 34.22 -42.52
N GLU A 120 20.14 34.45 -43.73
CA GLU A 120 18.81 33.99 -44.15
C GLU A 120 18.66 32.46 -44.07
N LEU A 121 19.72 31.72 -44.43
CA LEU A 121 19.74 30.26 -44.36
C LEU A 121 19.81 29.74 -42.92
N ALA A 122 20.58 30.40 -42.05
CA ALA A 122 20.63 30.11 -40.62
C ALA A 122 19.27 30.38 -39.96
N ASP A 123 18.65 31.52 -40.27
CA ASP A 123 17.33 31.91 -39.78
C ASP A 123 16.26 30.93 -40.25
N ALA A 124 16.28 30.52 -41.53
CA ALA A 124 15.35 29.52 -42.05
C ALA A 124 15.50 28.16 -41.33
N ARG A 125 16.74 27.74 -41.04
CA ARG A 125 16.99 26.51 -40.26
C ARG A 125 16.44 26.64 -38.84
N GLN A 126 16.64 27.78 -38.18
CA GLN A 126 16.12 28.03 -36.84
C GLN A 126 14.59 28.06 -36.84
N GLN A 127 13.97 28.79 -37.76
CA GLN A 127 12.51 28.85 -37.91
C GLN A 127 11.91 27.48 -38.18
N TYR A 128 12.56 26.63 -38.97
CA TYR A 128 12.13 25.26 -39.16
C TYR A 128 12.21 24.46 -37.85
N VAL A 129 13.30 24.57 -37.09
CA VAL A 129 13.43 23.87 -35.80
C VAL A 129 12.36 24.34 -34.81
N GLU A 130 11.96 25.61 -34.82
CA GLU A 130 10.93 26.13 -33.92
C GLU A 130 9.51 25.74 -34.36
N GLN A 131 9.23 25.77 -35.67
CA GLN A 131 7.87 25.61 -36.21
C GLN A 131 7.53 24.17 -36.62
N ALA A 132 8.52 23.34 -36.97
CA ALA A 132 8.29 21.96 -37.40
C ALA A 132 7.83 21.08 -36.22
N ARG A 133 6.84 20.22 -36.50
CA ARG A 133 6.12 19.43 -35.49
C ARG A 133 5.92 17.98 -35.93
N GLY A 134 5.83 17.10 -34.94
CA GLY A 134 5.51 15.69 -35.12
C GLY A 134 6.72 14.78 -35.34
N PRO A 135 6.47 13.47 -35.50
CA PRO A 135 7.50 12.44 -35.50
C PRO A 135 8.48 12.53 -36.67
N GLU A 136 8.09 13.13 -37.79
CA GLU A 136 8.88 13.17 -39.04
C GLU A 136 9.73 14.45 -39.18
N LYS A 137 9.73 15.33 -38.17
CA LYS A 137 10.48 16.61 -38.16
C LYS A 137 11.93 16.46 -38.59
N TRP A 138 12.65 15.53 -37.97
CA TRP A 138 14.08 15.34 -38.19
C TRP A 138 14.37 14.56 -39.46
N VAL A 139 13.48 13.62 -39.81
CA VAL A 139 13.60 12.82 -41.04
C VAL A 139 13.49 13.72 -42.27
N VAL A 140 12.48 14.60 -42.31
CA VAL A 140 12.32 15.57 -43.40
C VAL A 140 13.49 16.55 -43.45
N LEU A 141 13.98 17.01 -42.29
CA LEU A 141 15.15 17.90 -42.26
C LEU A 141 16.39 17.23 -42.87
N GLN A 142 16.60 15.94 -42.60
CA GLN A 142 17.70 15.16 -43.14
C GLN A 142 17.52 14.89 -44.65
N GLU A 143 16.33 14.49 -45.10
CA GLU A 143 16.01 14.32 -46.53
C GLU A 143 16.29 15.62 -47.30
N MET A 144 15.99 16.76 -46.69
CA MET A 144 16.10 18.05 -47.34
C MET A 144 17.43 18.78 -47.12
N ALA A 145 18.28 18.32 -46.19
CA ALA A 145 19.67 18.77 -46.08
C ALA A 145 20.42 18.58 -47.42
N HIS A 146 20.05 17.54 -48.18
CA HIS A 146 20.59 17.29 -49.52
C HIS A 146 20.23 18.40 -50.54
N LYS A 147 19.09 19.10 -50.37
CA LYS A 147 18.75 20.27 -51.19
C LYS A 147 19.61 21.48 -50.81
N ILE A 148 19.88 21.67 -49.51
CA ILE A 148 20.78 22.72 -49.01
C ILE A 148 22.21 22.50 -49.53
N GLU A 149 22.69 21.26 -49.58
CA GLU A 149 23.99 20.93 -50.16
C GLU A 149 24.07 21.29 -51.66
N LYS A 150 23.00 21.07 -52.43
CA LYS A 150 22.94 21.49 -53.84
C LYS A 150 22.97 23.01 -54.00
N LEU A 151 22.26 23.73 -53.13
CA LEU A 151 22.31 25.19 -53.04
C LEU A 151 23.74 25.66 -52.74
N GLN A 152 24.39 25.05 -51.75
CA GLN A 152 25.78 25.35 -51.39
C GLN A 152 26.73 25.11 -52.57
N ALA A 153 26.59 24.01 -53.30
CA ALA A 153 27.40 23.74 -54.50
C ALA A 153 27.18 24.78 -55.63
N ASN A 154 25.97 25.34 -55.77
CA ASN A 154 25.70 26.41 -56.73
C ASN A 154 26.30 27.75 -56.26
N ILE A 155 26.29 28.01 -54.97
CA ILE A 155 26.96 29.16 -54.35
C ILE A 155 28.49 29.05 -54.48
N GLU A 156 29.05 27.86 -54.31
CA GLU A 156 30.48 27.60 -54.48
C GLU A 156 30.96 27.90 -55.91
N LYS A 157 30.13 27.61 -56.92
CA LYS A 157 30.41 27.99 -58.32
C LYS A 157 30.47 29.50 -58.56
N MET A 158 29.92 30.32 -57.66
CA MET A 158 29.95 31.79 -57.74
C MET A 158 31.23 32.41 -57.13
N GLY A 159 32.20 31.61 -56.66
CA GLY A 159 33.56 32.07 -56.34
C GLY A 159 33.82 32.46 -54.87
N TYR A 160 32.95 32.12 -53.92
CA TYR A 160 33.06 32.47 -52.49
C TYR A 160 33.74 31.39 -51.61
N GLN A 161 34.79 30.76 -52.14
CA GLN A 161 35.40 29.52 -51.66
C GLN A 161 35.92 29.56 -50.20
N ASP A 162 36.48 30.68 -49.76
CA ASP A 162 37.13 30.77 -48.44
C ASP A 162 36.14 31.08 -47.30
N LYS A 163 35.05 31.81 -47.58
CA LYS A 163 34.05 32.16 -46.56
C LYS A 163 33.15 30.97 -46.23
N ILE A 164 32.73 30.21 -47.25
CA ILE A 164 31.90 29.00 -47.09
C ILE A 164 32.62 27.94 -46.26
N THR A 165 33.89 27.65 -46.60
CA THR A 165 34.66 26.62 -45.90
C THR A 165 34.98 27.02 -44.45
N GLN A 166 35.15 28.30 -44.16
CA GLN A 166 35.37 28.79 -42.79
C GLN A 166 34.09 28.72 -41.94
N GLU A 167 32.93 29.07 -42.50
CA GLU A 167 31.65 28.93 -41.80
C GLU A 167 31.22 27.48 -41.63
N GLN A 168 31.44 26.61 -42.62
CA GLN A 168 31.19 25.18 -42.50
C GLN A 168 32.07 24.54 -41.42
N LYS A 169 33.34 24.91 -41.32
CA LYS A 169 34.21 24.44 -40.22
C LYS A 169 33.68 24.88 -38.86
N LYS A 170 33.25 26.13 -38.71
CA LYS A 170 32.65 26.62 -37.45
C LYS A 170 31.35 25.90 -37.12
N ALA A 171 30.49 25.66 -38.10
CA ALA A 171 29.24 24.93 -37.92
C ALA A 171 29.49 23.47 -37.51
N HIS A 172 30.42 22.78 -38.17
CA HIS A 172 30.78 21.41 -37.83
C HIS A 172 31.43 21.30 -36.44
N ASP A 173 32.30 22.25 -36.07
CA ASP A 173 32.88 22.28 -34.72
C ASP A 173 31.83 22.58 -33.64
N ALA A 174 30.85 23.44 -33.95
CA ALA A 174 29.72 23.71 -33.06
C ALA A 174 28.81 22.48 -32.92
N GLU A 175 28.53 21.77 -34.01
CA GLU A 175 27.69 20.56 -34.01
C GLU A 175 28.38 19.41 -33.27
N LYS A 176 29.70 19.26 -33.43
CA LYS A 176 30.51 18.30 -32.66
C LYS A 176 30.52 18.64 -31.16
N LYS A 177 30.69 19.92 -30.79
CA LYS A 177 30.59 20.36 -29.39
C LYS A 177 29.20 20.12 -28.80
N ALA A 178 28.13 20.33 -29.58
CA ALA A 178 26.76 20.07 -29.17
C ALA A 178 26.51 18.57 -28.98
N HIS A 179 27.02 17.73 -29.88
CA HIS A 179 26.98 16.28 -29.74
C HIS A 179 27.74 15.81 -28.48
N ASP A 180 28.95 16.32 -28.24
CA ASP A 180 29.73 15.98 -27.03
C ASP A 180 29.03 16.45 -25.75
N ALA A 181 28.29 17.58 -25.81
CA ALA A 181 27.47 18.04 -24.69
C ALA A 181 26.25 17.12 -24.46
N ASP A 182 25.57 16.66 -25.51
CA ASP A 182 24.44 15.73 -25.41
C ASP A 182 24.87 14.36 -24.87
N VAL A 183 26.02 13.84 -25.32
CA VAL A 183 26.60 12.60 -24.79
C VAL A 183 26.89 12.73 -23.30
N ARG A 184 27.56 13.82 -22.87
CA ARG A 184 27.82 14.08 -21.45
C ARG A 184 26.55 14.27 -20.63
N ALA A 185 25.51 14.87 -21.20
CA ALA A 185 24.22 15.00 -20.54
C ALA A 185 23.57 13.63 -20.33
N LYS A 186 23.60 12.75 -21.34
CA LYS A 186 23.09 11.37 -21.24
C LYS A 186 23.87 10.52 -20.25
N GLU A 187 25.20 10.68 -20.17
CA GLU A 187 26.03 10.02 -19.16
C GLU A 187 25.64 10.42 -17.75
N ARG A 188 25.50 11.73 -17.49
CA ARG A 188 25.02 12.24 -16.18
C ARG A 188 23.62 11.74 -15.84
N GLU A 189 22.72 11.67 -16.83
CA GLU A 189 21.37 11.17 -16.61
C GLU A 189 21.35 9.68 -16.24
N ARG A 190 22.26 8.87 -16.81
CA ARG A 190 22.45 7.47 -16.42
C ARG A 190 23.01 7.37 -14.99
N GLU A 191 24.04 8.15 -14.66
CA GLU A 191 24.60 8.18 -13.30
C GLU A 191 23.53 8.54 -12.25
N ILE A 192 22.68 9.53 -12.53
CA ILE A 192 21.58 9.91 -11.64
C ILE A 192 20.57 8.77 -11.49
N LYS A 193 20.21 8.08 -12.57
CA LYS A 193 19.29 6.93 -12.52
C LYS A 193 19.87 5.77 -11.70
N ASP A 194 21.16 5.50 -11.85
CA ASP A 194 21.84 4.45 -11.08
C ASP A 194 21.92 4.80 -9.59
N LEU A 195 22.21 6.06 -9.25
CA LEU A 195 22.18 6.55 -7.87
C LEU A 195 20.77 6.45 -7.26
N LEU A 196 19.73 6.84 -8.00
CA LEU A 196 18.33 6.73 -7.55
C LEU A 196 17.94 5.28 -7.30
N LYS A 197 18.37 4.36 -8.18
CA LYS A 197 18.15 2.92 -8.00
C LYS A 197 18.85 2.41 -6.75
N GLN A 198 20.10 2.79 -6.53
CA GLN A 198 20.86 2.38 -5.35
C GLN A 198 20.21 2.88 -4.04
N VAL A 199 19.72 4.12 -4.02
CA VAL A 199 18.97 4.68 -2.88
C VAL A 199 17.67 3.91 -2.65
N HIS A 200 16.95 3.57 -3.72
CA HIS A 200 15.71 2.80 -3.62
C HIS A 200 15.96 1.39 -3.06
N ASP A 201 16.97 0.70 -3.57
CA ASP A 201 17.33 -0.65 -3.14
C ASP A 201 17.75 -0.63 -1.65
N MET A 202 18.57 0.33 -1.24
CA MET A 202 18.95 0.52 0.16
C MET A 202 17.73 0.77 1.07
N HIS A 203 16.77 1.59 0.62
CA HIS A 203 15.56 1.85 1.39
C HIS A 203 14.68 0.60 1.53
N GLN A 204 14.55 -0.20 0.46
CA GLN A 204 13.84 -1.48 0.52
C GLN A 204 14.50 -2.46 1.49
N THR A 205 15.83 -2.59 1.46
CA THR A 205 16.56 -3.45 2.39
C THR A 205 16.35 -3.01 3.83
N GLN A 206 16.44 -1.70 4.13
CA GLN A 206 16.17 -1.17 5.47
C GLN A 206 14.75 -1.48 5.94
N GLN A 207 13.74 -1.34 5.06
CA GLN A 207 12.36 -1.70 5.40
C GLN A 207 12.20 -3.20 5.69
N GLN A 208 12.86 -4.07 4.91
CA GLN A 208 12.83 -5.52 5.15
C GLN A 208 13.46 -5.86 6.50
N THR A 209 14.64 -5.32 6.81
CA THR A 209 15.31 -5.53 8.11
C THR A 209 14.44 -5.06 9.27
N LEU A 210 13.77 -3.91 9.13
CA LEU A 210 12.82 -3.42 10.14
C LEU A 210 11.64 -4.37 10.35
N ARG A 211 11.06 -4.91 9.27
CA ARG A 211 9.97 -5.89 9.37
C ARG A 211 10.42 -7.18 10.04
N GLU A 212 11.58 -7.70 9.69
CA GLU A 212 12.15 -8.91 10.31
C GLU A 212 12.39 -8.68 11.81
N MET A 213 12.94 -7.52 12.18
CA MET A 213 13.15 -7.15 13.57
C MET A 213 11.83 -7.09 14.36
N ILE A 214 10.79 -6.45 13.80
CA ILE A 214 9.47 -6.40 14.41
C ILE A 214 8.90 -7.81 14.61
N GLN A 215 8.97 -8.67 13.59
CA GLN A 215 8.51 -10.05 13.68
C GLN A 215 9.28 -10.86 14.73
N GLN A 216 10.58 -10.63 14.88
CA GLN A 216 11.38 -11.26 15.94
C GLN A 216 10.92 -10.80 17.33
N TYR A 217 10.69 -9.49 17.52
CA TYR A 217 10.17 -8.97 18.79
C TYR A 217 8.79 -9.53 19.12
N GLU A 218 7.87 -9.58 18.15
CA GLU A 218 6.54 -10.17 18.35
C GLU A 218 6.64 -11.65 18.76
N LYS A 219 7.51 -12.43 18.12
CA LYS A 219 7.76 -13.83 18.49
C LYS A 219 8.29 -13.95 19.91
N GLN A 220 9.26 -13.11 20.31
CA GLN A 220 9.80 -13.12 21.68
C GLN A 220 8.73 -12.73 22.71
N MET A 221 7.92 -11.72 22.41
CA MET A 221 6.85 -11.26 23.29
C MET A 221 5.77 -12.33 23.47
N ASN A 222 5.38 -13.00 22.38
CA ASN A 222 4.43 -14.11 22.43
C ASN A 222 4.97 -15.29 23.23
N LYS A 223 6.25 -15.64 23.06
CA LYS A 223 6.90 -16.69 23.85
C LYS A 223 6.92 -16.33 25.34
N MET A 224 7.30 -15.10 25.68
CA MET A 224 7.28 -14.63 27.07
C MET A 224 5.87 -14.66 27.68
N LYS A 225 4.84 -14.32 26.88
CA LYS A 225 3.45 -14.40 27.31
C LYS A 225 3.00 -15.84 27.58
N GLN A 226 3.39 -16.78 26.72
CA GLN A 226 3.13 -18.21 26.91
C GLN A 226 3.82 -18.74 28.16
N ASP A 227 5.13 -18.49 28.30
CA ASP A 227 5.90 -18.86 29.50
C ASP A 227 5.25 -18.30 30.78
N TRP A 228 4.70 -17.10 30.70
CA TRP A 228 4.05 -16.48 31.85
C TRP A 228 2.69 -17.09 32.19
N GLN A 229 1.91 -17.45 31.18
CA GLN A 229 0.66 -18.20 31.35
C GLN A 229 0.90 -19.60 31.92
N GLU A 230 1.95 -20.30 31.48
CA GLU A 230 2.33 -21.61 32.00
C GLU A 230 2.73 -21.55 33.48
N ARG A 231 3.57 -20.57 33.85
CA ARG A 231 3.96 -20.36 35.25
C ARG A 231 2.76 -20.01 36.12
N LEU A 232 1.83 -19.18 35.62
CA LEU A 232 0.61 -18.84 36.35
C LEU A 232 -0.27 -20.08 36.55
N ALA A 233 -0.44 -20.92 35.52
CA ALA A 233 -1.21 -22.16 35.61
C ALA A 233 -0.60 -23.13 36.62
N ALA A 234 0.73 -23.32 36.59
CA ALA A 234 1.44 -24.16 37.56
C ALA A 234 1.29 -23.63 38.99
N ALA A 235 1.39 -22.31 39.20
CA ALA A 235 1.18 -21.70 40.51
C ALA A 235 -0.25 -21.90 41.03
N LEU A 236 -1.26 -21.76 40.16
CA LEU A 236 -2.66 -22.02 40.52
C LEU A 236 -2.90 -23.49 40.89
N GLN A 237 -2.32 -24.43 40.15
CA GLN A 237 -2.38 -25.86 40.50
C GLN A 237 -1.76 -26.13 41.87
N MET A 238 -0.59 -25.55 42.15
CA MET A 238 0.08 -25.70 43.44
C MET A 238 -0.76 -25.14 44.59
N ILE A 239 -1.42 -23.99 44.39
CA ILE A 239 -2.35 -23.43 45.39
C ILE A 239 -3.54 -24.37 45.62
N GLU A 240 -4.11 -24.95 44.56
CA GLU A 240 -5.23 -25.89 44.68
C GLU A 240 -4.83 -27.18 45.43
N GLU A 241 -3.64 -27.71 45.15
CA GLU A 241 -3.07 -28.86 45.88
C GLU A 241 -2.86 -28.55 47.36
N LEU A 242 -2.29 -27.40 47.69
CA LEU A 242 -2.12 -26.95 49.07
C LEU A 242 -3.47 -26.79 49.80
N GLN A 243 -4.49 -26.25 49.12
CA GLN A 243 -5.84 -26.15 49.67
C GLN A 243 -6.45 -27.52 49.93
N LYS A 244 -6.29 -28.48 49.01
CA LYS A 244 -6.76 -29.86 49.18
C LYS A 244 -6.04 -30.54 50.34
N ALA A 245 -4.73 -30.40 50.44
CA ALA A 245 -3.93 -30.94 51.54
C ALA A 245 -4.37 -30.37 52.90
N ASN A 246 -4.53 -29.05 53.00
CA ASN A 246 -4.99 -28.38 54.22
C ASN A 246 -6.39 -28.86 54.63
N ARG A 247 -7.34 -28.98 53.68
CA ARG A 247 -8.68 -29.52 53.98
C ARG A 247 -8.63 -30.97 54.45
N ALA A 248 -7.76 -31.79 53.86
CA ALA A 248 -7.59 -33.18 54.28
C ALA A 248 -7.01 -33.28 55.71
N GLU A 249 -6.05 -32.42 56.04
CA GLU A 249 -5.49 -32.31 57.38
C GLU A 249 -6.54 -31.85 58.41
N GLN A 250 -7.29 -30.79 58.10
CA GLN A 250 -8.41 -30.34 58.94
C GLN A 250 -9.46 -31.43 59.14
N ALA A 251 -9.80 -32.18 58.09
CA ALA A 251 -10.72 -33.31 58.20
C ALA A 251 -10.17 -34.44 59.09
N LYS A 252 -8.85 -34.68 59.07
CA LYS A 252 -8.18 -35.64 59.95
C LYS A 252 -8.24 -35.18 61.41
N ILE A 253 -7.89 -33.93 61.69
CA ILE A 253 -7.98 -33.34 63.04
C ILE A 253 -9.42 -33.40 63.56
N ALA A 254 -10.41 -33.07 62.73
CA ALA A 254 -11.82 -33.14 63.12
C ALA A 254 -12.26 -34.58 63.46
N ARG A 255 -11.76 -35.59 62.73
CA ARG A 255 -12.02 -37.00 63.05
C ARG A 255 -11.38 -37.41 64.37
N GLU A 256 -10.12 -37.02 64.61
CA GLU A 256 -9.42 -37.30 65.86
C GLU A 256 -10.11 -36.64 67.06
N GLN A 257 -10.59 -35.39 66.91
CA GLN A 257 -11.39 -34.71 67.93
C GLN A 257 -12.71 -35.45 68.20
N LEU A 258 -13.43 -35.86 67.16
CA LEU A 258 -14.67 -36.62 67.30
C LEU A 258 -14.45 -37.97 67.98
N GLU A 259 -13.36 -38.67 67.67
CA GLU A 259 -12.99 -39.92 68.32
C GLU A 259 -12.65 -39.73 69.79
N ASN A 260 -11.90 -38.68 70.12
CA ASN A 260 -11.58 -38.31 71.50
C ASN A 260 -12.84 -37.94 72.29
N GLU A 261 -13.75 -37.15 71.71
CA GLU A 261 -15.04 -36.82 72.32
C GLU A 261 -15.90 -38.08 72.54
N ARG A 262 -15.95 -38.98 71.55
CA ARG A 262 -16.64 -40.27 71.69
C ARG A 262 -16.03 -41.13 72.79
N ALA A 263 -14.71 -41.17 72.90
CA ALA A 263 -14.00 -41.90 73.96
C ALA A 263 -14.32 -41.31 75.35
N PHE A 264 -14.25 -39.98 75.47
CA PHE A 264 -14.61 -39.25 76.69
C PHE A 264 -16.07 -39.49 77.09
N MET A 265 -17.00 -39.41 76.13
CA MET A 265 -18.42 -39.68 76.37
C MET A 265 -18.66 -41.13 76.80
N LYS A 266 -18.00 -42.11 76.16
CA LYS A 266 -18.07 -43.52 76.60
C LYS A 266 -17.57 -43.70 78.04
N GLU A 267 -16.49 -43.04 78.41
CA GLU A 267 -15.97 -43.11 79.79
C GLU A 267 -16.94 -42.46 80.79
N LYS A 268 -17.51 -41.30 80.45
CA LYS A 268 -18.52 -40.62 81.25
C LYS A 268 -19.77 -41.48 81.44
N THR A 269 -20.25 -42.14 80.38
CA THR A 269 -21.39 -43.07 80.44
C THR A 269 -21.07 -44.27 81.32
N LYS A 270 -19.86 -44.85 81.22
CA LYS A 270 -19.43 -45.94 82.13
C LYS A 270 -19.43 -45.49 83.59
N LYS A 271 -18.92 -44.29 83.90
CA LYS A 271 -18.95 -43.72 85.26
C LYS A 271 -20.39 -43.51 85.74
N MET A 272 -21.27 -43.03 84.87
CA MET A 272 -22.70 -42.84 85.19
C MET A 272 -23.42 -44.17 85.41
N GLN A 273 -23.17 -45.18 84.58
CA GLN A 273 -23.71 -46.54 84.74
C GLN A 273 -23.24 -47.18 86.05
N LYS A 274 -21.96 -47.00 86.43
CA LYS A 274 -21.46 -47.44 87.74
C LYS A 274 -22.22 -46.76 88.88
N LYS A 275 -22.34 -45.43 88.84
CA LYS A 275 -23.13 -44.68 89.84
C LYS A 275 -24.58 -45.17 89.92
N HIS A 276 -25.22 -45.44 88.77
CA HIS A 276 -26.57 -45.99 88.74
C HIS A 276 -26.65 -47.40 89.33
N ALA A 277 -25.68 -48.26 89.03
CA ALA A 277 -25.61 -49.60 89.59
C ALA A 277 -25.36 -49.56 91.11
N ASP A 278 -24.51 -48.65 91.58
CA ASP A 278 -24.25 -48.43 93.01
C ASP A 278 -25.49 -47.90 93.72
N LEU A 279 -26.19 -46.91 93.14
CA LEU A 279 -27.49 -46.43 93.64
C LEU A 279 -28.55 -47.53 93.67
N ASN A 280 -28.63 -48.38 92.65
CA ASN A 280 -29.57 -49.49 92.61
C ASN A 280 -29.26 -50.53 93.71
N LYS A 281 -27.97 -50.83 93.95
CA LYS A 281 -27.57 -51.69 95.09
C LYS A 281 -27.94 -51.06 96.43
N GLU A 282 -27.79 -49.76 96.57
CA GLU A 282 -28.19 -49.03 97.79
C GLU A 282 -29.72 -49.06 97.97
N LEU A 283 -30.48 -48.94 96.88
CA LEU A 283 -31.94 -49.05 96.88
C LEU A 283 -32.40 -50.48 97.21
N GLU A 284 -31.77 -51.50 96.65
CA GLU A 284 -32.01 -52.91 97.01
C GLU A 284 -31.67 -53.17 98.48
N ALA A 285 -30.56 -52.64 98.99
CA ALA A 285 -30.21 -52.74 100.41
C ALA A 285 -31.21 -52.03 101.33
N LEU A 286 -31.80 -50.90 100.88
CA LEU A 286 -32.88 -50.23 101.60
C LEU A 286 -34.19 -51.04 101.56
N LEU A 287 -34.53 -51.66 100.42
CA LEU A 287 -35.69 -52.54 100.28
C LEU A 287 -35.55 -53.83 101.10
N ASP A 288 -34.35 -54.39 101.19
CA ASP A 288 -34.06 -55.55 102.06
C ASP A 288 -34.07 -55.17 103.54
N ARG A 289 -33.64 -53.94 103.90
CA ARG A 289 -33.87 -53.39 105.25
C ARG A 289 -35.36 -53.22 105.55
N GLN A 290 -36.15 -52.83 104.56
CA GLN A 290 -37.60 -52.68 104.71
C GLN A 290 -38.30 -54.05 104.87
N LYS A 291 -37.84 -55.09 104.17
CA LYS A 291 -38.30 -56.48 104.37
C LYS A 291 -37.94 -57.07 105.75
N ASN A 292 -36.92 -56.51 106.42
CA ASN A 292 -36.50 -56.90 107.78
C ASN A 292 -37.07 -55.99 108.88
N THR A 293 -38.05 -55.14 108.58
CA THR A 293 -38.80 -54.41 109.62
C THR A 293 -40.03 -55.20 110.07
N ASN A 294 -40.08 -55.48 111.37
CA ASN A 294 -41.19 -56.11 112.07
C ASN A 294 -42.53 -55.40 111.78
N PRO A 295 -43.65 -56.13 111.63
CA PRO A 295 -44.97 -55.53 111.47
C PRO A 295 -45.34 -54.70 112.71
N PRO A 296 -45.97 -53.52 112.55
CA PRO A 296 -46.44 -52.72 113.67
C PRO A 296 -47.50 -53.47 114.50
N PRO A 297 -47.51 -53.31 115.83
CA PRO A 297 -48.31 -54.11 116.76
C PRO A 297 -49.82 -53.83 116.63
N LYS A 298 -50.61 -54.90 116.71
CA LYS A 298 -52.09 -54.86 116.76
C LYS A 298 -52.58 -54.09 118.00
N PRO A 299 -53.55 -53.17 117.87
CA PRO A 299 -54.11 -52.43 118.99
C PRO A 299 -55.02 -53.30 119.87
N SER A 300 -54.70 -53.36 121.16
CA SER A 300 -55.49 -53.99 122.23
C SER A 300 -56.67 -53.10 122.63
N TRP A 301 -57.87 -53.67 122.67
CA TRP A 301 -59.08 -53.00 123.14
C TRP A 301 -59.39 -53.39 124.60
N LYS A 302 -59.58 -52.35 125.43
CA LYS A 302 -60.23 -52.32 126.77
C LYS A 302 -59.40 -53.00 127.87
N GLU A 303 -59.04 -52.33 128.97
CA GLU A 303 -59.86 -51.69 130.01
C GLU A 303 -58.84 -51.00 130.96
N LYS A 304 -58.91 -49.74 131.39
CA LYS A 304 -59.89 -49.08 132.27
C LYS A 304 -59.44 -47.63 132.47
N CYS A 305 -60.42 -46.70 132.53
CA CYS A 305 -60.63 -45.69 133.58
C CYS A 305 -59.38 -45.12 134.28
N THR A 306 -59.13 -43.82 134.39
CA THR A 306 -60.04 -42.76 134.85
C THR A 306 -59.38 -41.39 134.70
N ILE A 307 -60.17 -40.40 134.26
CA ILE A 307 -60.37 -39.06 134.85
C ILE A 307 -59.15 -38.41 135.53
N SER A 308 -58.55 -37.43 134.87
CA SER A 308 -58.64 -35.98 135.18
C SER A 308 -58.02 -35.18 134.02
#